data_AF-A0A9R0I215-F1
#
_entry.id   AF-A0A9R0I215-F1
#
_cell.length_a   1.000
_cell.length_b   1.000
_cell.length_c   1.000
_cell.angle_alpha   90.00
_cell.angle_beta   90.00
_cell.angle_gamma   90.00
#
_symmetry.space_group_name_H-M   'P 1'
#
loop_
_entity.id
_entity.type
_entity.pdbx_description
1 polymer ?
#
loop_
_entity_poly.entity_id
_entity_poly.type
_entity_poly.pdbx_seq_one_letter_code
_entity_poly.pdbx_strand_id
1 'polypeptide(L)'
;MQSLSKENVNFIKEEVIPSEGVQYLVSSDTKVLLSLVASDKREELDVFCKEVIRFGDRCKDPQWHNLDRFFQNLDSENAVYKPQREQVEAKMQDLMTLAHNTSELYHELNAFDRFEQDYRQKVEELKSLKLPRKG
;
A
#
# COMPACT_ATOMS: atom_id res chain seq x y z
N MET A 1 2.37 7.14 2.22
CA MET A 1 3.80 7.13 1.81
C MET A 1 4.56 8.19 2.61
N GLN A 2 5.21 7.81 3.71
CA GLN A 2 6.07 8.72 4.48
C GLN A 2 7.47 8.88 3.85
N SER A 3 7.87 7.96 2.97
CA SER A 3 9.18 7.94 2.32
C SER A 3 9.47 9.15 1.40
N LEU A 4 8.44 9.87 0.95
CA LEU A 4 8.55 11.10 0.17
C LEU A 4 7.91 12.31 0.89
N SER A 5 7.69 12.21 2.21
CA SER A 5 7.18 13.36 2.97
C SER A 5 8.17 14.52 2.91
N LYS A 6 7.68 15.74 3.13
CA LYS A 6 8.54 16.94 3.11
C LYS A 6 9.65 16.83 4.14
N GLU A 7 9.32 16.29 5.31
CA GLU A 7 10.24 16.03 6.42
C GLU A 7 11.32 15.04 5.99
N ASN A 8 10.95 13.91 5.36
CA ASN A 8 11.92 12.92 4.91
C ASN A 8 12.81 13.44 3.78
N VAL A 9 12.25 14.20 2.84
CA VAL A 9 13.01 14.82 1.75
C VAL A 9 14.00 15.84 2.29
N ASN A 10 13.60 16.64 3.27
CA ASN A 10 14.50 17.60 3.92
C ASN A 10 15.59 16.88 4.71
N PHE A 11 15.24 15.86 5.49
CA PHE A 11 16.19 15.03 6.22
C PHE A 11 17.27 14.43 5.30
N ILE A 12 16.87 13.87 4.15
CA ILE A 12 17.84 13.33 3.18
C ILE A 12 18.76 14.43 2.64
N LYS A 13 18.21 15.59 2.29
CA LYS A 13 18.96 16.70 1.68
C LYS A 13 19.90 17.40 2.65
N GLU A 14 19.46 17.61 3.88
CA GLU A 14 20.11 18.47 4.86
C GLU A 14 20.97 17.67 5.84
N GLU A 15 20.65 16.40 6.09
CA GLU A 15 21.37 15.57 7.07
C GLU A 15 22.10 14.39 6.42
N VAL A 16 21.43 13.60 5.59
CA VAL A 16 22.02 12.35 5.04
C VAL A 16 23.09 12.64 3.98
N ILE A 17 22.73 13.39 2.94
CA ILE A 17 23.63 13.68 1.81
C ILE A 17 24.89 14.43 2.25
N PRO A 18 24.82 15.45 3.14
CA PRO A 18 26.01 16.17 3.59
C PRO A 18 26.83 15.41 4.64
N SER A 19 26.35 14.25 5.13
CA SER A 19 27.06 13.50 6.16
C SER A 19 28.43 13.03 5.69
N GLU A 20 29.41 13.09 6.60
CA GLU A 20 30.80 12.74 6.34
C GLU A 20 30.93 11.31 5.78
N GLY A 21 30.19 10.36 6.35
CA GLY A 21 30.19 8.96 5.90
C GLY A 21 29.71 8.81 4.45
N VAL A 22 28.63 9.48 4.06
CA VAL A 22 28.11 9.41 2.69
C VAL A 22 29.08 10.08 1.72
N GLN A 23 29.62 11.25 2.09
CA GLN A 23 30.55 12.00 1.27
C GLN A 23 31.86 11.24 1.01
N TYR A 24 32.38 10.50 2.00
CA TYR A 24 33.62 9.72 1.84
C TYR A 24 33.42 8.33 1.25
N LEU A 25 32.34 7.62 1.59
CA LEU A 25 32.16 6.22 1.18
C LEU A 25 31.43 6.07 -0.16
N VAL A 26 30.59 7.04 -0.52
CA VAL A 26 29.73 6.95 -1.71
C VAL A 26 30.18 7.94 -2.78
N SER A 27 30.08 9.24 -2.51
CA SER A 27 30.47 10.30 -3.45
C SER A 27 30.42 11.66 -2.77
N SER A 28 31.35 12.56 -3.12
CA SER A 28 31.27 13.96 -2.74
C SER A 28 30.43 14.82 -3.71
N ASP A 29 30.02 14.26 -4.85
CA ASP A 29 29.15 14.95 -5.80
C ASP A 29 27.68 14.80 -5.39
N THR A 30 27.13 15.87 -4.80
CA THR A 30 25.72 15.98 -4.42
C THR A 30 24.76 15.67 -5.56
N LYS A 31 25.09 15.99 -6.82
CA LYS A 31 24.21 15.69 -7.96
C LYS A 31 24.12 14.18 -8.20
N VAL A 32 25.24 13.47 -8.09
CA VAL A 32 25.29 12.01 -8.19
C VAL A 32 24.48 11.39 -7.06
N LEU A 33 24.67 11.85 -5.81
CA LEU A 33 23.91 11.36 -4.66
C LEU A 33 22.40 11.59 -4.80
N LEU A 34 21.98 12.78 -5.24
CA LEU A 34 20.56 13.07 -5.49
C LEU A 34 20.00 12.21 -6.64
N SER A 35 20.78 11.95 -7.69
CA SER A 35 20.34 11.07 -8.78
C SER A 35 20.16 9.62 -8.32
N LEU A 36 21.02 9.15 -7.40
CA LEU A 36 20.92 7.82 -6.82
C LEU A 36 19.66 7.69 -5.96
N VAL A 37 19.43 8.62 -5.03
CA VAL A 37 18.21 8.65 -4.21
C VAL A 37 16.95 8.70 -5.09
N ALA A 38 16.96 9.53 -6.14
CA ALA A 38 15.84 9.59 -7.06
C ALA A 38 15.64 8.27 -7.83
N SER A 39 16.72 7.60 -8.23
CA SER A 39 16.66 6.28 -8.86
C SER A 39 16.06 5.24 -7.94
N ASP A 40 16.56 5.13 -6.71
CA ASP A 40 16.07 4.18 -5.71
C ASP A 40 14.57 4.39 -5.43
N LYS A 41 14.14 5.65 -5.34
CA LYS A 41 12.72 5.98 -5.13
C LYS A 41 11.84 5.65 -6.34
N ARG A 42 12.36 5.79 -7.57
CA ARG A 42 11.63 5.36 -8.78
C ARG A 42 11.50 3.84 -8.84
N GLU A 43 12.53 3.10 -8.43
CA GLU A 43 12.46 1.64 -8.36
C GLU A 43 11.42 1.16 -7.34
N GLU A 44 11.39 1.75 -6.14
CA GLU A 44 10.36 1.48 -5.13
C GLU A 44 8.94 1.74 -5.67
N LEU A 45 8.76 2.85 -6.40
CA LEU A 45 7.49 3.19 -7.04
C LEU A 45 7.11 2.22 -8.16
N ASP A 46 8.06 1.79 -8.98
CA ASP A 46 7.81 0.83 -10.07
C ASP A 46 7.31 -0.52 -9.53
N VAL A 47 7.93 -1.04 -8.46
CA VAL A 47 7.46 -2.25 -7.78
C VAL A 47 6.03 -2.07 -7.27
N PHE A 48 5.74 -0.92 -6.65
CA PHE A 48 4.39 -0.60 -6.19
C PHE A 48 3.38 -0.54 -7.35
N CYS A 49 3.71 0.15 -8.44
CA CYS A 49 2.86 0.25 -9.62
C CYS A 49 2.55 -1.12 -10.24
N LYS A 50 3.53 -2.01 -10.32
CA LYS A 50 3.33 -3.39 -10.78
C LYS A 50 2.32 -4.15 -9.93
N GLU A 51 2.37 -3.98 -8.60
CA GLU A 51 1.38 -4.57 -7.71
C GLU A 51 -0.01 -3.97 -7.89
N VAL A 52 -0.12 -2.65 -8.07
CA VAL A 52 -1.40 -1.97 -8.36
C VAL A 52 -2.02 -2.52 -9.65
N ILE A 53 -1.24 -2.65 -10.72
CA ILE A 53 -1.68 -3.24 -11.99
C ILE A 53 -2.17 -4.68 -11.76
N ARG A 54 -1.35 -5.50 -11.09
CA ARG A 54 -1.67 -6.89 -10.80
C ARG A 54 -2.97 -7.05 -9.99
N PHE A 55 -3.23 -6.16 -9.05
CA PHE A 55 -4.48 -6.17 -8.28
C PHE A 55 -5.65 -5.64 -9.09
N GLY A 56 -5.44 -4.58 -9.89
CA GLY A 56 -6.43 -4.03 -10.81
C GLY A 56 -6.96 -5.09 -11.77
N ASP A 57 -6.08 -5.85 -12.42
CA ASP A 57 -6.46 -6.92 -13.35
C ASP A 57 -7.21 -8.09 -12.68
N ARG A 58 -7.15 -8.21 -11.35
CA ARG A 58 -7.92 -9.19 -10.57
C ARG A 58 -9.26 -8.64 -10.08
N CYS A 59 -9.53 -7.35 -10.25
CA CYS A 59 -10.82 -6.77 -9.87
C CYS A 59 -11.95 -7.37 -10.70
N LYS A 60 -13.14 -7.52 -10.09
CA LYS A 60 -14.34 -7.97 -10.80
C LYS A 60 -14.82 -6.98 -11.85
N ASP A 61 -14.55 -5.70 -11.62
CA ASP A 61 -14.96 -4.63 -12.50
C ASP A 61 -13.84 -4.34 -13.54
N PRO A 62 -14.11 -4.55 -14.84
CA PRO A 62 -13.12 -4.38 -15.90
C PRO A 62 -12.56 -2.96 -16.04
N GLN A 63 -13.21 -1.94 -15.46
CA GLN A 63 -12.71 -0.57 -15.52
C GLN A 63 -11.32 -0.41 -14.84
N TRP A 64 -11.01 -1.30 -13.89
CA TRP A 64 -9.73 -1.31 -13.17
C TRP A 64 -8.66 -2.18 -13.83
N HIS A 65 -8.95 -2.77 -14.99
CA HIS A 65 -7.99 -3.58 -15.74
C HIS A 65 -7.11 -2.70 -16.63
N ASN A 66 -5.94 -3.23 -17.02
CA ASN A 66 -4.99 -2.57 -17.93
C ASN A 66 -4.55 -1.19 -17.41
N LEU A 67 -4.24 -1.10 -16.11
CA LEU A 67 -3.73 0.14 -15.51
C LEU A 67 -2.29 0.46 -15.95
N ASP A 68 -1.58 -0.53 -16.50
CA ASP A 68 -0.22 -0.40 -17.02
C ASP A 68 -0.08 0.74 -18.03
N ARG A 69 -1.10 0.96 -18.87
CA ARG A 69 -1.14 2.07 -19.85
C ARG A 69 -1.02 3.46 -19.21
N PHE A 70 -1.42 3.61 -17.95
CA PHE A 70 -1.32 4.89 -17.21
C PHE A 70 0.05 5.05 -16.55
N PHE A 71 0.75 3.95 -16.26
CA PHE A 71 2.06 3.97 -15.59
C PHE A 71 3.22 4.05 -16.59
N GLN A 72 3.05 3.56 -17.83
CA GLN A 72 4.08 3.60 -18.88
C GLN A 72 4.54 5.02 -19.27
N ASN A 73 3.69 6.04 -19.05
CA ASN A 73 3.96 7.43 -19.47
C ASN A 73 4.40 8.35 -18.33
N LEU A 74 4.67 7.82 -17.12
CA LEU A 74 5.01 8.65 -15.95
C LEU A 74 6.29 9.48 -16.14
N ASP A 75 7.26 8.99 -16.92
CA ASP A 75 8.52 9.69 -17.20
C ASP A 75 8.41 10.68 -18.38
N SER A 76 7.44 10.50 -19.27
CA SER A 76 7.26 11.33 -20.49
C SER A 76 6.23 12.44 -20.34
N GLU A 77 5.19 12.24 -19.52
CA GLU A 77 4.15 13.26 -19.28
C GLU A 77 4.56 14.25 -18.19
N ASN A 78 5.55 15.08 -18.52
CA ASN A 78 5.60 16.39 -17.89
C ASN A 78 4.44 17.25 -18.43
N ALA A 79 3.48 17.55 -17.55
CA ALA A 79 2.55 18.70 -17.63
C ALA A 79 1.27 18.57 -18.48
N VAL A 80 0.23 17.93 -17.95
CA VAL A 80 -1.17 18.38 -18.20
C VAL A 80 -2.01 18.36 -16.93
N TYR A 81 -1.86 17.35 -16.09
CA TYR A 81 -2.53 17.30 -14.78
C TYR A 81 -1.59 17.79 -13.68
N LYS A 82 -1.66 19.08 -13.36
CA LYS A 82 -1.29 19.57 -12.01
C LYS A 82 -2.57 19.66 -11.18
N PRO A 83 -3.11 18.54 -10.65
CA PRO A 83 -4.07 18.66 -9.57
C PRO A 83 -3.41 19.49 -8.45
N GLN A 84 -4.19 20.33 -7.78
CA GLN A 84 -3.69 21.06 -6.62
C GLN A 84 -3.18 20.01 -5.63
N ARG A 85 -1.90 20.12 -5.25
CA ARG A 85 -1.20 19.15 -4.40
C ARG A 85 -2.02 18.79 -3.15
N GLU A 86 -2.66 19.78 -2.56
CA GLU A 86 -3.57 19.64 -1.43
C GLU A 86 -4.76 18.71 -1.71
N GLN A 87 -5.36 18.79 -2.91
CA GLN A 87 -6.46 17.89 -3.30
C GLN A 87 -5.97 16.44 -3.47
N VAL A 88 -4.76 16.25 -4.01
CA VAL A 88 -4.17 14.91 -4.13
C VAL A 88 -3.85 14.34 -2.75
N GLU A 89 -3.25 15.14 -1.89
CA GLU A 89 -2.92 14.76 -0.51
C GLU A 89 -4.19 14.42 0.28
N ALA A 90 -5.25 15.24 0.19
CA ALA A 90 -6.53 14.96 0.82
C ALA A 90 -7.15 13.65 0.32
N LYS A 91 -7.24 13.46 -1.01
CA LYS A 91 -7.75 12.21 -1.59
C LYS A 91 -6.91 11.00 -1.17
N MET A 92 -5.59 11.15 -1.06
CA MET A 92 -4.72 10.07 -0.60
C MET A 92 -5.00 9.71 0.86
N GLN A 93 -5.26 10.70 1.74
CA GLN A 93 -5.68 10.44 3.12
C GLN A 93 -7.02 9.73 3.20
N ASP A 94 -7.99 10.15 2.39
CA ASP A 94 -9.29 9.48 2.30
C ASP A 94 -9.14 8.03 1.86
N LEU A 95 -8.33 7.77 0.82
CA LEU A 95 -8.04 6.42 0.35
C LEU A 95 -7.33 5.56 1.39
N MET A 96 -6.36 6.11 2.12
CA MET A 96 -5.68 5.41 3.21
C MET A 96 -6.65 5.06 4.34
N THR A 97 -7.57 5.97 4.68
CA THR A 97 -8.61 5.73 5.67
C THR A 97 -9.57 4.64 5.23
N LEU A 98 -10.02 4.67 3.97
CA LEU A 98 -10.88 3.63 3.40
C LEU A 98 -10.17 2.27 3.38
N ALA A 99 -8.90 2.22 2.99
CA ALA A 99 -8.11 0.99 2.99
C ALA A 99 -7.97 0.41 4.40
N HIS A 100 -7.68 1.26 5.39
CA HIS A 100 -7.61 0.85 6.79
C HIS A 100 -8.95 0.29 7.29
N ASN A 101 -10.05 1.04 7.13
CA ASN A 101 -11.38 0.60 7.55
C ASN A 101 -11.81 -0.70 6.87
N THR A 102 -11.47 -0.88 5.59
CA THR A 102 -11.78 -2.11 4.84
C THR A 102 -10.97 -3.30 5.37
N SER A 103 -9.70 -3.08 5.76
CA SER A 103 -8.88 -4.12 6.38
C SER A 103 -9.46 -4.55 7.73
N GLU A 104 -9.85 -3.60 8.58
CA GLU A 104 -10.50 -3.89 9.86
C GLU A 104 -11.80 -4.67 9.65
N LEU A 105 -12.67 -4.22 8.74
CA LEU A 105 -13.91 -4.91 8.39
C LEU A 105 -13.66 -6.35 7.91
N TYR A 106 -12.61 -6.56 7.10
CA TYR A 106 -12.23 -7.89 6.64
C TYR A 106 -11.79 -8.79 7.81
N HIS A 107 -11.04 -8.27 8.77
CA HIS A 107 -10.65 -9.02 9.96
C HIS A 107 -11.85 -9.39 10.84
N GLU A 108 -12.77 -8.45 11.04
CA GLU A 108 -14.01 -8.68 11.79
C GLU A 108 -14.92 -9.70 11.11
N LEU A 109 -15.06 -9.64 9.78
CA LEU A 109 -15.83 -10.62 9.02
C LEU A 109 -15.26 -12.05 9.19
N ASN A 110 -13.93 -12.19 9.11
CA ASN A 110 -13.28 -13.47 9.35
C ASN A 110 -13.45 -13.95 10.80
N ALA A 111 -13.50 -13.04 11.78
CA ALA A 111 -13.79 -13.39 13.17
C ALA A 111 -15.24 -13.87 13.32
N PHE A 112 -16.18 -13.19 12.68
CA PHE A 112 -17.58 -13.58 12.64
C PHE A 112 -17.78 -14.98 12.05
N ASP A 113 -17.15 -15.29 10.92
CA ASP A 113 -17.23 -16.63 10.30
C ASP A 113 -16.77 -17.74 11.26
N ARG A 114 -15.71 -17.48 12.05
CA ARG A 114 -15.26 -18.43 13.10
C ARG A 114 -16.31 -18.58 14.20
N PHE A 115 -16.88 -17.48 14.69
CA PHE A 115 -17.93 -17.54 15.71
C PHE A 115 -19.17 -18.30 15.23
N GLU A 116 -19.54 -18.14 13.95
CA GLU A 116 -20.66 -18.86 13.37
C GLU A 116 -20.40 -20.36 13.34
N GLN A 117 -19.19 -20.79 12.95
CA GLN A 117 -18.79 -22.19 12.96
C GLN A 117 -18.84 -22.78 14.38
N ASP A 118 -18.26 -22.09 15.36
CA ASP A 118 -18.27 -22.51 16.76
C ASP A 118 -19.69 -22.63 17.31
N TYR A 119 -20.57 -21.68 16.96
CA TYR A 119 -21.97 -21.72 17.35
C TYR A 119 -22.68 -22.94 16.77
N ARG A 120 -22.53 -23.20 15.47
CA ARG A 120 -23.11 -24.37 14.80
C ARG A 120 -22.63 -25.67 15.44
N GLN A 121 -21.34 -25.77 15.78
CA GLN A 121 -20.79 -26.94 16.46
C GLN A 121 -21.45 -27.15 17.82
N LYS A 122 -21.58 -26.11 18.65
CA LYS A 122 -22.24 -26.20 19.96
C LYS A 122 -23.70 -26.64 19.87
N VAL A 123 -24.44 -26.17 18.87
CA VAL A 123 -25.84 -26.59 18.64
C VAL A 123 -25.90 -28.11 18.37
N GLU A 124 -24.95 -28.64 17.61
CA GLU A 124 -24.91 -30.06 17.25
C GLU A 124 -24.47 -30.94 18.42
N GLU A 125 -23.50 -30.47 19.23
CA GLU A 125 -23.14 -31.09 20.50
C GLU A 125 -24.35 -31.17 21.44
N LEU A 126 -25.11 -30.09 21.59
CA LEU A 126 -26.33 -30.08 22.41
C LEU A 126 -27.41 -31.04 21.88
N LYS A 127 -27.56 -31.19 20.57
CA LYS A 127 -28.47 -32.19 19.98
C LYS A 127 -28.01 -33.61 20.31
N SER A 128 -26.72 -33.90 20.19
CA SER A 128 -26.15 -35.23 20.51
C SER A 128 -26.28 -35.61 21.98
N LEU A 129 -26.14 -34.65 22.90
CA LEU A 129 -26.36 -34.86 24.34
C LEU A 129 -27.83 -35.16 24.70
N LYS A 130 -28.78 -34.71 23.86
CA LYS A 130 -30.22 -34.95 24.04
C LYS A 130 -30.70 -36.28 23.42
N LEU A 131 -29.85 -37.01 22.70
CA LEU A 131 -30.18 -38.34 22.17
C LEU A 131 -29.92 -39.41 23.26
N PRO A 132 -30.87 -40.34 23.51
CA PRO A 132 -30.64 -41.41 24.49
C PRO A 132 -29.50 -42.29 24.00
N ARG A 133 -28.50 -42.53 24.86
CA ARG A 133 -27.48 -43.56 24.61
C ARG A 133 -28.20 -44.91 24.51
N LYS A 134 -28.34 -45.44 23.29
CA LYS A 134 -28.77 -46.82 23.07
C LYS A 134 -27.72 -47.73 23.73
N GLY A 135 -28.12 -48.36 24.83
CA GLY A 135 -27.46 -49.53 25.39
C GLY A 135 -27.81 -50.78 24.59
#